data_AF-A0A2E3HCW4-F1
#
_entry.id   AF-A0A2E3HCW4-F1
#
_cell.length_a   1.000
_cell.length_b   1.000
_cell.length_c   1.000
_cell.angle_alpha   90.00
_cell.angle_beta   90.00
_cell.angle_gamma   90.00
#
_symmetry.space_group_name_H-M   'P 1'
#
loop_
_entity.id
_entity.type
_entity.pdbx_description
1 polymer ?
#
loop_
_entity_poly.entity_id
_entity_poly.type
_entity_poly.pdbx_seq_one_letter_code
_entity_poly.pdbx_strand_id
1 'polypeptide(L)' 'KYPFDGAVRFKESLVSEDRRFARAFTAHLLRYATSRELSPADFLAAEAIVEKTASENYRLRSLIREVLLSESFLKVN' A
#
# COMPACT_ATOMS: atom_id res chain seq x y z
N LYS A 1 -23.87 -22.16 5.47
CA LYS A 1 -22.74 -22.36 4.53
C LYS A 1 -22.85 -21.28 3.47
N TYR A 2 -21.95 -20.30 3.42
CA TYR A 2 -21.97 -19.29 2.35
C TYR A 2 -21.56 -19.98 1.04
N PRO A 3 -22.35 -19.88 -0.04
CA PRO A 3 -22.01 -20.54 -1.30
C PRO A 3 -20.78 -19.89 -1.94
N PHE A 4 -19.62 -20.54 -1.87
CA PHE A 4 -18.42 -20.06 -2.55
C PHE A 4 -18.56 -20.31 -4.07
N ASP A 5 -18.88 -19.25 -4.82
CA ASP A 5 -19.08 -19.20 -6.27
C ASP A 5 -17.76 -19.02 -7.05
N GLY A 6 -16.77 -19.85 -6.73
CA GLY A 6 -15.52 -19.93 -7.49
C GLY A 6 -14.75 -18.60 -7.66
N ALA A 7 -14.16 -18.43 -8.85
CA ALA A 7 -13.18 -17.38 -9.13
C ALA A 7 -13.75 -15.95 -9.11
N VAL A 8 -15.01 -15.76 -9.51
CA VAL A 8 -15.67 -14.44 -9.55
C VAL A 8 -15.82 -13.90 -8.14
N ARG A 9 -16.44 -14.68 -7.24
CA ARG A 9 -16.63 -14.30 -5.84
C ARG A 9 -15.30 -14.16 -5.08
N PHE A 10 -14.29 -14.95 -5.44
CA PHE A 10 -12.95 -14.81 -4.90
C PHE A 10 -12.32 -13.45 -5.26
N LYS A 11 -12.38 -13.06 -6.54
CA LYS A 11 -11.90 -11.75 -7.00
C LYS A 11 -12.63 -10.61 -6.29
N GLU A 12 -13.95 -10.67 -6.18
CA GLU A 12 -14.75 -9.67 -5.46
C GLU A 12 -14.31 -9.53 -4.00
N SER A 13 -14.10 -10.67 -3.33
CA SER A 13 -13.65 -10.69 -1.94
C SER A 13 -12.26 -10.08 -1.78
N LEU A 14 -11.32 -10.40 -2.68
CA LEU A 14 -10.00 -9.79 -2.67
C LEU A 14 -10.07 -8.27 -2.87
N VAL A 15 -10.81 -7.81 -3.88
CA VAL A 15 -10.91 -6.37 -4.21
C VAL A 15 -11.58 -5.58 -3.07
N SER A 16 -12.40 -6.21 -2.23
CA SER A 16 -12.97 -5.57 -1.04
C SER A 16 -11.95 -5.29 0.09
N GLU A 17 -10.73 -5.83 0.00
CA GLU A 17 -9.67 -5.62 1.00
C GLU A 17 -8.83 -4.35 0.72
N ASP A 18 -9.48 -3.18 0.70
CA ASP A 18 -8.88 -1.90 0.31
C ASP A 18 -7.55 -1.61 1.02
N ARG A 19 -7.49 -1.81 2.35
CA ARG A 19 -6.28 -1.58 3.15
C ARG A 19 -5.13 -2.49 2.72
N ARG A 20 -5.41 -3.76 2.40
CA ARG A 20 -4.39 -4.72 1.97
C ARG A 20 -3.83 -4.36 0.60
N PHE A 21 -4.70 -3.90 -0.31
CA PHE A 21 -4.29 -3.35 -1.60
C PHE A 21 -3.44 -2.08 -1.43
N ALA A 22 -3.88 -1.13 -0.60
CA ALA A 22 -3.14 0.09 -0.31
C ALA A 22 -1.74 -0.22 0.24
N ARG A 23 -1.63 -1.19 1.16
CA ARG A 23 -0.36 -1.66 1.72
C ARG A 23 0.58 -2.25 0.67
N ALA A 24 0.10 -3.21 -0.12
CA ALA A 24 0.90 -3.83 -1.17
C ALA A 24 1.35 -2.81 -2.22
N PHE A 25 0.44 -1.93 -2.63
CA PHE A 25 0.73 -0.87 -3.58
C PHE A 25 1.75 0.14 -3.04
N THR A 26 1.64 0.55 -1.78
CA THR A 26 2.61 1.45 -1.12
C THR A 26 4.00 0.83 -1.04
N ALA A 27 4.09 -0.48 -0.74
CA ALA A 27 5.37 -1.19 -0.76
C ALA A 27 6.00 -1.16 -2.18
N HIS A 28 5.20 -1.39 -3.22
CA HIS A 28 5.69 -1.25 -4.61
C HIS A 28 6.15 0.17 -4.92
N LEU A 29 5.40 1.20 -4.51
CA LEU A 29 5.80 2.59 -4.68
C LEU A 29 7.14 2.89 -4.00
N LEU A 30 7.32 2.46 -2.74
CA LEU A 30 8.58 2.64 -2.02
C LEU A 30 9.76 1.99 -2.74
N ARG A 31 9.58 0.77 -3.27
CA ARG A 31 10.63 0.06 -4.03
C ARG A 31 11.07 0.85 -5.25
N TYR A 32 10.12 1.38 -6.03
CA TYR A 32 10.43 2.15 -7.23
C TYR A 32 10.94 3.56 -6.92
N ALA A 33 10.37 4.22 -5.93
CA ALA A 33 10.76 5.58 -5.54
C ALA A 33 12.17 5.63 -4.93
N THR A 34 12.60 4.57 -4.26
CA THR A 34 13.93 4.48 -3.63
C THR A 34 14.96 3.72 -4.48
N SER A 35 14.54 3.14 -5.61
CA SER A 35 15.39 2.35 -6.51
C SER A 35 16.20 1.23 -5.82
N ARG A 36 15.66 0.63 -4.76
CA ARG A 36 16.30 -0.46 -4.01
C ARG A 36 15.29 -1.49 -3.53
N GLU A 37 15.80 -2.64 -3.09
CA GLU A 37 14.98 -3.61 -2.36
C GLU A 37 14.45 -3.03 -1.04
N LEU A 38 13.27 -3.47 -0.63
CA LEU A 38 12.68 -3.07 0.65
C LEU A 38 13.36 -3.80 1.80
N SER A 39 13.70 -3.03 2.82
CA SER A 39 14.15 -3.54 4.11
C SER A 39 12.96 -3.72 5.06
N PRO A 40 13.14 -4.45 6.19
CA PRO A 40 12.14 -4.51 7.25
C PRO A 40 11.59 -3.15 7.70
N ALA A 41 12.44 -2.11 7.71
CA ALA A 41 12.04 -0.75 8.09
C ALA A 41 11.05 -0.12 7.09
N ASP A 42 11.15 -0.45 5.80
CA ASP A 42 10.24 0.10 4.78
C ASP A 42 8.82 -0.46 4.90
N PHE A 43 8.66 -1.65 5.50
CA PHE A 43 7.33 -2.16 5.81
C PHE A 43 6.66 -1.34 6.91
N LEU A 44 7.42 -0.83 7.89
CA LEU A 44 6.90 0.09 8.91
C LEU A 44 6.53 1.44 8.28
N ALA A 45 7.35 1.94 7.35
CA ALA A 45 7.03 3.15 6.60
C ALA A 45 5.75 2.97 5.76
N ALA A 46 5.58 1.83 5.09
CA ALA A 46 4.39 1.51 4.33
C ALA A 46 3.13 1.47 5.21
N GLU A 47 3.20 0.85 6.40
CA GLU A 47 2.09 0.86 7.37
C GLU A 47 1.71 2.27 7.79
N ALA A 48 2.70 3.10 8.13
CA ALA A 48 2.46 4.48 8.55
C ALA A 48 1.80 5.30 7.43
N ILE A 49 2.20 5.11 6.17
CA ILE A 49 1.61 5.78 5.00
C ILE A 49 0.15 5.31 4.79
N VAL A 50 -0.11 4.01 4.88
CA VAL A 50 -1.46 3.45 4.75
C VAL A 50 -2.36 4.02 5.84
N GLU A 51 -1.89 4.06 7.09
CA GLU A 51 -2.66 4.62 8.20
C GLU A 51 -3.00 6.11 7.98
N LYS A 52 -2.01 6.91 7.56
CA LYS A 52 -2.21 8.35 7.27
C LYS A 52 -3.21 8.61 6.14
N THR A 53 -3.34 7.69 5.19
CA THR A 53 -4.23 7.84 4.02
C THR A 53 -5.59 7.18 4.20
N ALA A 54 -5.85 6.54 5.35
CA ALA A 54 -7.11 5.86 5.64
C ALA A 54 -8.31 6.83 5.59
N SER A 55 -8.16 8.04 6.14
CA SER A 55 -9.21 9.08 6.08
C SER A 55 -9.49 9.61 4.66
N GLU A 56 -8.55 9.40 3.73
CA GLU A 56 -8.68 9.76 2.33
C GLU A 56 -9.10 8.57 1.45
N ASN A 57 -9.53 7.44 2.05
CA ASN A 57 -9.87 6.18 1.38
C ASN A 57 -8.72 5.66 0.48
N TYR A 58 -7.47 5.79 0.95
CA TYR A 58 -6.29 5.28 0.24
C TYR A 58 -6.17 5.77 -1.21
N ARG A 59 -6.67 6.98 -1.51
CA ARG A 59 -6.58 7.55 -2.86
C ARG A 59 -5.15 7.49 -3.36
N LEU A 60 -4.99 7.11 -4.63
CA LEU A 60 -3.69 6.98 -5.29
C LEU A 60 -2.81 8.23 -5.11
N ARG A 61 -3.38 9.42 -5.31
CA ARG A 61 -2.68 10.70 -5.10
C ARG A 61 -2.15 10.86 -3.67
N SER A 62 -2.93 10.43 -2.68
CA SER A 62 -2.58 10.54 -1.26
C SER A 62 -1.47 9.56 -0.89
N LEU A 63 -1.52 8.33 -1.41
CA LEU A 63 -0.45 7.34 -1.25
C LEU A 63 0.87 7.82 -1.87
N ILE A 64 0.85 8.32 -3.11
CA ILE A 64 2.03 8.86 -3.78
C ILE A 64 2.61 10.04 -2.99
N ARG A 65 1.76 10.98 -2.56
CA ARG A 65 2.16 12.13 -1.75
C ARG A 65 2.87 11.70 -0.47
N GLU A 66 2.29 10.78 0.29
CA GLU A 66 2.87 10.32 1.55
C GLU A 66 4.16 9.49 1.35
N VAL A 67 4.30 8.76 0.24
CA VAL A 67 5.58 8.12 -0.13
C VAL A 67 6.66 9.18 -0.35
N LEU A 68 6.37 10.23 -1.12
CA LEU A 68 7.33 11.31 -1.41
C LEU A 68 7.70 12.12 -0.15
N LEU A 69 6.82 12.18 0.85
CA LEU A 69 7.06 12.84 2.14
C LEU A 69 7.73 11.91 3.17
N SER A 70 7.92 10.63 2.87
CA SER A 70 8.47 9.66 3.82
C SER A 70 9.99 9.82 4.00
N GLU A 71 10.49 9.50 5.19
CA GLU A 71 11.94 9.47 5.44
C GLU A 71 12.65 8.47 4.52
N SER A 72 12.00 7.33 4.21
CA SER A 72 12.54 6.32 3.30
C SER A 72 12.87 6.90 1.92
N PHE A 73 12.11 7.90 1.44
CA PHE A 73 12.37 8.59 0.18
C PHE A 73 13.38 9.74 0.35
N LEU A 74 13.20 10.58 1.38
CA LEU A 74 14.01 11.79 1.55
C LEU A 74 15.48 11.50 1.88
N LYS A 75 15.79 10.34 2.48
CA LYS A 75 17.18 9.93 2.83
C LYS A 75 17.93 9.22 1.69
N VAL A 76 17.35 9.13 0.50
CA VAL A 76 17.99 8.48 -0.67
C VAL A 76 19.11 9.35 -1.27
N ASN A 77 19.28 10.60 -0.81
CA ASN A 77 20.37 11.50 -1.20
C ASN A 77 21.42 11.66 -0.09
#